data_AF-A0A061NZQ5-F1
#
_entry.id   AF-A0A061NZQ5-F1
#
_cell.length_a   1.000
_cell.length_b   1.000
_cell.length_c   1.000
_cell.angle_alpha   90.00
_cell.angle_beta   90.00
_cell.angle_gamma   90.00
#
_symmetry.space_group_name_H-M   'P 1'
#
loop_
_entity.id
_entity.type
_entity.pdbx_description
1 polymer ?
#
loop_
_entity_poly.entity_id
_entity_poly.type
_entity_poly.pdbx_seq_one_letter_code
_entity_poly.pdbx_strand_id
1 'polypeptide(L)' 'MQPSFIVKEKVGTVLRIALNVPDTRNALSMALRSELLQALEDAERDEDVRVSF' A
#
# COMPACT_ATOMS: atom_id res chain seq x y z
N MET A 1 -16.24 -8.20 4.34
CA MET A 1 -15.22 -7.27 3.82
C MET A 1 -14.03 -7.37 4.77
N GLN A 2 -12.94 -8.02 4.35
CA GLN A 2 -11.76 -8.12 5.22
C GLN A 2 -11.14 -6.72 5.38
N PRO A 3 -10.70 -6.33 6.58
CA PRO A 3 -10.03 -5.05 6.78
C PRO A 3 -8.70 -5.05 5.98
N SER A 4 -8.51 -4.01 5.16
CA SER A 4 -7.26 -3.78 4.41
C SER A 4 -6.13 -3.46 5.39
N PHE A 5 -4.98 -4.11 5.23
CA PHE A 5 -3.78 -3.81 6.02
C PHE A 5 -3.04 -2.57 5.53
N ILE A 6 -3.42 -2.01 4.38
CA ILE A 6 -2.86 -0.76 3.84
C ILE A 6 -3.95 0.21 3.38
N VAL A 7 -3.61 1.50 3.35
CA VAL A 7 -4.41 2.58 2.79
C VAL A 7 -3.60 3.23 1.67
N LYS A 8 -4.21 3.40 0.49
CA LYS A 8 -3.58 4.03 -0.67
C LYS A 8 -4.15 5.43 -0.88
N GLU A 9 -3.30 6.41 -1.14
CA GLU A 9 -3.69 7.79 -1.47
C GLU A 9 -2.85 8.29 -2.66
N LYS A 10 -3.50 8.69 -3.76
CA LYS A 10 -2.82 9.29 -4.91
C LYS A 10 -2.83 10.81 -4.80
N VAL A 11 -1.65 11.42 -4.74
CA VAL A 11 -1.46 12.88 -4.69
C VAL A 11 -0.65 13.32 -5.91
N GLY A 12 -1.36 13.76 -6.95
CA GLY A 12 -0.73 14.03 -8.25
C GLY A 12 -0.14 12.76 -8.85
N THR A 13 1.18 12.77 -9.12
CA THR A 13 1.92 11.61 -9.67
C THR A 13 2.54 10.72 -8.60
N VAL A 14 2.14 10.88 -7.34
CA VAL A 14 2.71 10.16 -6.19
C VAL A 14 1.65 9.27 -5.57
N LEU A 15 1.97 7.99 -5.36
CA LEU A 15 1.11 7.07 -4.61
C LEU A 15 1.67 6.87 -3.20
N ARG A 16 0.90 7.27 -2.19
CA ARG A 16 1.21 7.07 -0.77
C ARG A 16 0.57 5.77 -0.30
N ILE A 17 1.34 4.88 0.32
CA ILE A 17 0.88 3.61 0.87
C ILE A 17 1.11 3.61 2.38
N ALA A 18 0.05 3.83 3.15
CA ALA A 18 0.10 3.82 4.61
C ALA A 18 -0.26 2.45 5.17
N LEU A 19 0.56 1.90 6.06
CA LEU A 19 0.23 0.67 6.79
C LEU A 19 -0.87 0.97 7.83
N ASN A 20 -1.89 0.13 7.86
CA ASN A 20 -3.10 0.31 8.68
C ASN A 20 -3.27 -0.85 9.68
N VAL A 21 -2.20 -1.16 10.43
CA VAL A 21 -2.24 -2.19 11.48
C VAL A 21 -1.75 -1.60 12.81
N PRO A 22 -2.47 -0.62 13.38
CA PRO A 22 -2.04 0.11 14.56
C PRO A 22 -1.87 -0.81 15.78
N ASP A 23 -2.73 -1.82 15.93
CA ASP A 23 -2.75 -2.73 17.08
C ASP A 23 -1.45 -3.51 17.25
N THR A 24 -0.75 -3.79 16.14
CA THR A 24 0.53 -4.52 16.15
C THR A 24 1.72 -3.61 15.84
N ARG A 25 1.51 -2.28 15.85
CA ARG A 25 2.52 -1.28 15.44
C ARG A 25 3.05 -1.56 14.03
N ASN A 26 2.17 -1.92 13.11
CA ASN A 26 2.49 -2.28 11.73
C ASN A 26 3.44 -3.47 11.60
N ALA A 27 3.25 -4.50 12.45
CA ALA A 27 4.02 -5.73 12.33
C ALA A 27 3.87 -6.33 10.92
N LEU A 28 5.00 -6.62 10.27
CA LEU A 28 5.06 -7.16 8.91
C LEU A 28 4.62 -8.63 8.90
N SER A 29 3.32 -8.86 8.84
CA SER A 29 2.74 -10.19 8.63
C SER A 29 2.86 -10.60 7.15
N MET A 30 2.73 -11.91 6.87
CA MET A 30 2.70 -12.39 5.48
C MET A 30 1.52 -11.81 4.70
N ALA A 31 0.37 -11.61 5.34
CA ALA A 31 -0.81 -11.03 4.70
C ALA A 31 -0.58 -9.55 4.33
N LEU A 32 -0.01 -8.76 5.24
CA LEU A 32 0.37 -7.37 4.95
C LEU A 32 1.43 -7.30 3.85
N ARG A 33 2.43 -8.19 3.90
CA ARG A 33 3.46 -8.28 2.85
C ARG A 33 2.84 -8.54 1.47
N SER A 34 1.91 -9.48 1.37
CA SER A 34 1.21 -9.77 0.11
C SER A 34 0.41 -8.58 -0.39
N GLU A 35 -0.30 -7.88 0.50
CA GLU A 35 -1.10 -6.69 0.13
C GLU A 35 -0.22 -5.50 -0.30
N LEU A 36 0.91 -5.30 0.39
CA LEU A 36 1.89 -4.28 0.04
C LEU A 36 2.54 -4.55 -1.32
N LEU A 37 2.93 -5.81 -1.59
CA LEU A 37 3.49 -6.20 -2.90
C LEU A 37 2.48 -5.94 -4.02
N GLN A 38 1.24 -6.36 -3.83
CA GLN A 38 0.18 -6.08 -4.81
C GLN A 38 0.02 -4.58 -5.06
N ALA A 39 0.06 -3.76 -4.02
CA ALA A 39 -0.06 -2.31 -4.16
C ALA A 39 1.11 -1.67 -4.90
N LEU A 40 2.32 -2.20 -4.75
CA LEU A 40 3.49 -1.75 -5.49
C LEU A 40 3.41 -2.19 -6.96
N GLU A 41 2.97 -3.42 -7.25
CA GLU A 41 2.75 -3.89 -8.62
C GLU A 41 1.66 -3.09 -9.34
N ASP A 42 0.57 -2.75 -8.63
CA ASP A 42 -0.48 -1.89 -9.17
C ASP A 42 0.06 -0.49 -9.51
N ALA A 43 0.94 0.06 -8.65
CA ALA A 43 1.55 1.37 -8.83
C ALA A 43 2.52 1.40 -10.02
N GLU A 44 3.26 0.32 -10.25
CA GLU A 44 4.19 0.18 -11.38
C GLU A 44 3.45 0.12 -12.73
N ARG A 45 2.20 -0.36 -12.73
CA ARG A 45 1.33 -0.41 -13.91
C ARG A 45 0.54 0.89 -14.16
N ASP A 46 0.51 1.80 -13.19
CA ASP A 46 -0.20 3.08 -13.31
C ASP A 46 0.70 4.12 -13.98
N GLU A 47 0.47 4.41 -15.26
CA GLU A 47 1.27 5.35 -16.06
C GLU A 47 1.31 6.78 -15.50
N ASP A 48 0.34 7.14 -14.66
CA ASP A 48 0.28 8.44 -14.00
C ASP A 48 1.08 8.47 -12.68
N VAL A 49 1.46 7.31 -12.13
CA VAL A 49 2.27 7.21 -10.90
C VAL A 49 3.75 7.16 -11.26
N ARG A 50 4.51 8.14 -10.79
CA ARG A 50 5.96 8.22 -10.99
C ARG A 50 6.77 7.79 -9.77
N VAL A 51 6.17 7.86 -8.58
CA VAL A 51 6.83 7.54 -7.30
C VAL A 51 5.80 6.93 -6.35
N SER A 52 6.18 5.86 -5.65
CA SER A 52 5.40 5.26 -4.55
C SER A 52 6.22 5.23 -3.26
N PHE A 53 5.60 5.53 -2.10
CA PHE A 53 6.24 5.50 -0.78
C PHE A 53 5.27 5.21 0.37
#